data_AF-A0A941F4H1-F1
#
_entry.id   AF-A0A941F4H1-F1
#
_cell.length_a   1.000
_cell.length_b   1.000
_cell.length_c   1.000
_cell.angle_alpha   90.00
_cell.angle_beta   90.00
_cell.angle_gamma   90.00
#
_symmetry.space_group_name_H-M   'P 1'
#
loop_
_entity.id
_entity.type
_entity.pdbx_description
1 polymer ?
#
loop_
_entity_poly.entity_id
_entity_poly.type
_entity_poly.pdbx_seq_one_letter_code
_entity_poly.pdbx_strand_id
1 'polypeptide(L)'
;MKALQVLFVSILFLSVLGAGCDYKFIKPDTGDPVDPEEPISFSEQVEPIWTTQSCTNCHNGSVTFSLEPGKAYQSLTSLNLMDLDNAPNSLIVKVPGTSAPHTNYNYVGNQKTLIITWIEQGAEDN
;
A
#
# COMPACT_ATOMS: atom_id res chain seq x y z
N MET A 1 58.58 26.84 -9.31
CA MET A 1 58.20 25.48 -8.84
C MET A 1 57.11 25.51 -7.77
N LYS A 2 57.24 26.30 -6.69
CA LYS A 2 56.22 26.39 -5.63
C LYS A 2 54.84 26.89 -6.10
N ALA A 3 54.80 27.91 -6.97
CA ALA A 3 53.55 28.44 -7.52
C ALA A 3 52.80 27.42 -8.41
N LEU A 4 53.54 26.57 -9.15
CA LEU A 4 52.94 25.52 -9.99
C LEU A 4 52.39 24.37 -9.13
N GLN A 5 53.09 23.99 -8.06
CA GLN A 5 52.58 23.02 -7.08
C GLN A 5 51.32 23.52 -6.35
N VAL A 6 51.28 24.81 -5.95
CA VAL A 6 50.08 25.40 -5.32
C VAL A 6 48.90 25.42 -6.29
N LEU A 7 49.15 25.70 -7.58
CA LEU A 7 48.11 25.66 -8.61
C LEU A 7 47.53 24.25 -8.78
N PHE A 8 48.39 23.23 -8.84
CA PHE A 8 47.96 21.82 -8.94
C PHE A 8 47.17 21.37 -7.71
N VAL A 9 47.60 21.75 -6.50
CA VAL A 9 46.90 21.40 -5.25
C VAL A 9 45.55 22.10 -5.15
N SER A 10 45.42 23.37 -5.56
CA SER A 10 44.13 24.07 -5.61
C SER A 10 43.16 23.47 -6.61
N ILE A 11 43.62 23.05 -7.79
CA ILE A 11 42.77 22.42 -8.81
C ILE A 11 42.28 21.04 -8.35
N LEU A 12 43.14 20.29 -7.64
CA LEU A 12 42.79 19.00 -7.05
C LEU A 12 41.79 19.15 -5.89
N PHE A 13 41.91 20.20 -5.08
CA PHE A 13 40.99 20.44 -3.97
C PHE A 13 39.59 20.87 -4.45
N LEU A 14 39.52 21.61 -5.57
CA LEU A 14 38.25 22.07 -6.14
C LEU A 14 37.45 20.95 -6.82
N SER A 15 38.11 19.89 -7.29
CA SER A 15 37.46 18.75 -7.97
C SER A 15 36.79 17.76 -7.00
N VAL A 16 37.21 17.72 -5.73
CA VAL A 16 36.61 16.84 -4.71
C VAL A 16 35.30 17.39 -4.14
N LEU A 17 35.05 18.69 -4.25
CA LEU A 17 33.82 19.34 -3.73
C LEU A 17 32.58 19.16 -4.64
N GLY A 18 32.73 18.52 -5.80
CA GLY A 18 31.66 18.33 -6.79
C GLY A 18 30.86 17.02 -6.65
N ALA A 19 31.17 16.15 -5.67
CA ALA A 19 30.39 14.95 -5.41
C ALA A 19 29.07 15.31 -4.69
N GLY A 20 28.12 15.87 -5.42
CA GLY A 20 26.77 16.12 -4.95
C GLY A 20 26.03 14.82 -4.62
N CYS A 21 25.27 14.81 -3.54
CA CYS A 21 24.31 13.74 -3.27
C CYS A 21 23.15 13.88 -4.26
N ASP A 22 22.96 12.89 -5.15
CA ASP A 22 21.77 12.82 -5.98
C ASP A 22 20.58 12.45 -5.09
N TYR A 23 19.68 13.41 -4.89
CA TYR A 23 18.39 13.15 -4.27
C TYR A 23 17.47 12.51 -5.30
N LYS A 24 17.21 11.22 -5.14
CA LYS A 24 16.21 10.52 -5.96
C LYS A 24 14.83 10.91 -5.44
N PHE A 25 14.13 11.76 -6.19
CA PHE A 25 12.70 12.00 -5.96
C PHE A 25 11.94 10.71 -6.30
N ILE A 26 11.53 9.97 -5.27
CA ILE A 26 10.58 8.88 -5.43
C ILE A 26 9.19 9.52 -5.50
N LYS A 27 8.56 9.46 -6.68
CA LYS A 27 7.14 9.82 -6.79
C LYS A 27 6.34 8.87 -5.88
N PRO A 28 5.41 9.38 -5.06
CA PRO A 28 4.50 8.52 -4.32
C PRO A 28 3.82 7.57 -5.30
N ASP A 29 3.84 6.27 -4.98
CA ASP A 29 3.03 5.31 -5.71
C ASP A 29 1.56 5.62 -5.39
N THR A 30 0.86 6.21 -6.34
CA THR A 30 -0.56 6.55 -6.22
C THR A 30 -1.46 5.41 -6.66
N GLY A 31 -0.91 4.31 -7.19
CA GLY A 31 -1.66 3.30 -7.93
C GLY A 31 -2.29 3.87 -9.21
N ASP A 32 -2.96 2.98 -9.96
CA ASP A 32 -3.78 3.36 -11.10
C ASP A 32 -5.11 4.02 -10.63
N PRO A 33 -5.74 4.89 -11.43
CA PRO A 33 -7.08 5.36 -11.11
C PRO A 33 -8.07 4.18 -10.98
N VAL A 34 -8.94 4.21 -9.97
CA VAL A 34 -10.04 3.26 -9.84
C VAL A 34 -11.25 3.85 -10.56
N ASP A 35 -11.70 3.20 -11.62
CA ASP A 35 -12.92 3.57 -12.32
C ASP A 35 -14.13 2.94 -11.62
N PRO A 36 -15.08 3.74 -11.08
CA PRO A 36 -16.24 3.20 -10.40
C PRO A 36 -17.26 2.52 -11.34
N GLU A 37 -17.20 2.78 -12.65
CA GLU A 37 -18.11 2.18 -13.64
C GLU A 37 -17.64 0.79 -14.11
N GLU A 38 -16.36 0.48 -13.96
CA GLU A 38 -15.79 -0.82 -14.30
C GLU A 38 -15.98 -1.82 -13.15
N PRO A 39 -16.52 -3.02 -13.40
CA PRO A 39 -16.68 -4.03 -12.36
C PRO A 39 -15.34 -4.45 -11.75
N ILE A 40 -15.24 -4.40 -10.42
CA ILE A 40 -14.04 -4.85 -9.70
C ILE A 40 -14.16 -6.34 -9.38
N SER A 41 -13.17 -7.12 -9.82
CA SER A 41 -13.04 -8.53 -9.43
C SER A 41 -12.51 -8.66 -8.00
N PHE A 42 -13.25 -9.38 -7.15
CA PHE A 42 -12.78 -9.67 -5.80
C PHE A 42 -11.51 -10.52 -5.83
N SER A 43 -11.54 -11.63 -6.56
CA SER A 43 -10.45 -12.61 -6.56
C SER A 43 -9.17 -12.10 -7.22
N GLU A 44 -9.30 -11.28 -8.27
CA GLU A 44 -8.15 -10.78 -9.03
C GLU A 44 -7.60 -9.45 -8.50
N GLN A 45 -8.46 -8.58 -7.96
CA GLN A 45 -8.07 -7.20 -7.62
C GLN A 45 -8.08 -6.91 -6.12
N VAL A 46 -9.06 -7.43 -5.38
CA VAL A 46 -9.25 -7.09 -3.95
C VAL A 46 -8.51 -8.06 -3.04
N GLU A 47 -8.76 -9.36 -3.18
CA GLU A 47 -8.20 -10.40 -2.32
C GLU A 47 -6.65 -10.40 -2.27
N PRO A 48 -5.93 -10.20 -3.39
CA PRO A 48 -4.47 -10.17 -3.38
C PRO A 48 -3.86 -9.02 -2.56
N ILE A 49 -4.64 -7.96 -2.28
CA ILE A 49 -4.18 -6.81 -1.48
C ILE A 49 -3.78 -7.28 -0.09
N TRP A 50 -4.57 -8.14 0.56
CA TRP A 50 -4.29 -8.55 1.93
C TRP A 50 -3.05 -9.45 2.05
N THR A 51 -2.73 -10.20 0.99
CA THR A 51 -1.45 -10.91 0.91
C THR A 51 -0.29 -9.93 0.73
N THR A 52 -0.43 -8.98 -0.20
CA THR A 52 0.60 -7.98 -0.50
C THR A 52 0.90 -7.07 0.69
N GLN A 53 -0.14 -6.70 1.46
CA GLN A 53 -0.02 -5.89 2.67
C GLN A 53 0.23 -6.73 3.93
N SER A 54 0.57 -8.02 3.77
CA SER A 54 0.95 -8.93 4.88
C SER A 54 -0.13 -9.12 5.95
N CYS A 55 -1.39 -8.80 5.66
CA CYS A 55 -2.51 -9.00 6.58
C CYS A 55 -2.72 -10.50 6.84
N THR A 56 -2.47 -11.35 5.84
CA THR A 56 -2.57 -12.82 5.92
C THR A 56 -1.60 -13.44 6.93
N ASN A 57 -0.50 -12.77 7.29
CA ASN A 57 0.44 -13.29 8.28
C ASN A 57 -0.22 -13.48 9.66
N CYS A 58 -1.18 -12.62 10.00
CA CYS A 58 -1.95 -12.71 11.24
C CYS A 58 -3.36 -13.24 11.00
N HIS A 59 -4.00 -12.84 9.90
CA HIS A 59 -5.34 -13.28 9.50
C HIS A 59 -5.27 -14.46 8.53
N ASN A 60 -4.76 -15.59 8.99
CA ASN A 60 -4.70 -16.86 8.24
C ASN A 60 -5.70 -17.92 8.75
N GLY A 61 -6.68 -17.51 9.57
CA GLY A 61 -7.59 -18.44 10.25
C GLY A 61 -7.05 -19.07 11.52
N SER A 62 -5.82 -18.76 11.94
CA SER A 62 -5.34 -19.06 13.30
C SER A 62 -5.95 -18.11 14.35
N VAL A 63 -6.36 -16.91 13.91
CA VAL A 63 -7.18 -15.96 14.65
C VAL A 63 -8.64 -16.04 14.19
N THR A 64 -9.51 -15.16 14.70
CA THR A 64 -10.97 -15.14 14.46
C THR A 64 -11.42 -15.31 13.00
N PHE A 65 -10.61 -14.93 12.02
CA PHE A 65 -10.92 -15.06 10.60
C PHE A 65 -9.68 -15.19 9.70
N SER A 66 -9.91 -15.53 8.43
CA SER A 66 -8.86 -15.65 7.43
C SER A 66 -9.06 -14.65 6.29
N LEU A 67 -7.98 -13.97 5.90
CA LEU A 67 -7.87 -13.18 4.67
C LEU A 67 -7.00 -13.92 3.62
N GLU A 68 -6.72 -15.20 3.83
CA GLU A 68 -6.02 -16.01 2.83
C GLU A 68 -6.85 -16.15 1.55
N PRO A 69 -6.17 -16.30 0.39
CA PRO A 69 -6.83 -16.55 -0.88
C PRO A 69 -7.85 -17.69 -0.82
N GLY A 70 -9.04 -17.44 -1.34
CA GLY A 70 -10.18 -18.37 -1.35
C GLY A 70 -10.92 -18.51 -0.02
N LYS A 71 -10.51 -17.79 1.04
CA LYS A 71 -11.19 -17.79 2.35
C LYS A 71 -11.63 -16.40 2.79
N ALA A 72 -11.09 -15.34 2.18
CA ALA A 72 -11.30 -13.97 2.61
C ALA A 72 -12.78 -13.58 2.47
N TYR A 73 -13.43 -13.86 1.34
CA TYR A 73 -14.81 -13.46 1.11
C TYR A 73 -15.77 -13.98 2.19
N GLN A 74 -15.72 -15.29 2.45
CA GLN A 74 -16.53 -15.93 3.47
C GLN A 74 -16.25 -15.36 4.87
N SER A 75 -14.99 -15.05 5.17
CA SER A 75 -14.60 -14.44 6.44
C SER A 75 -15.16 -13.03 6.61
N LEU A 76 -15.11 -12.20 5.57
CA LEU A 76 -15.62 -10.82 5.60
C LEU A 76 -17.14 -10.79 5.78
N THR A 77 -17.84 -11.67 5.06
CA THR A 77 -19.31 -11.76 5.10
C THR A 77 -19.83 -12.38 6.39
N SER A 78 -19.27 -13.50 6.84
CA SER A 78 -19.71 -14.20 8.07
C SER A 78 -19.54 -13.37 9.35
N LEU A 79 -18.57 -12.44 9.36
CA LEU A 79 -18.31 -11.56 10.49
C LEU A 79 -18.84 -10.14 10.30
N ASN A 80 -19.55 -9.87 9.21
CA ASN A 80 -20.13 -8.56 8.91
C ASN A 80 -19.08 -7.43 8.98
N LEU A 81 -17.92 -7.64 8.35
CA LEU A 81 -16.81 -6.67 8.36
C LEU A 81 -16.95 -5.56 7.31
N MET A 82 -18.02 -5.63 6.51
CA MET A 82 -18.36 -4.71 5.44
C MET A 82 -19.68 -4.03 5.75
N ASP A 83 -19.71 -2.71 5.57
CA ASP A 83 -20.88 -1.86 5.67
C ASP A 83 -21.29 -1.50 4.23
N LEU A 84 -22.25 -2.26 3.67
CA LEU A 84 -22.67 -2.08 2.28
C LEU A 84 -23.44 -0.77 2.06
N ASP A 85 -24.00 -0.18 3.12
CA ASP A 85 -24.69 1.11 3.05
C ASP A 85 -23.71 2.30 3.18
N ASN A 86 -22.54 2.07 3.78
CA ASN A 86 -21.49 3.06 3.97
C ASN A 86 -20.11 2.42 3.90
N ALA A 87 -19.64 2.15 2.68
CA ALA A 87 -18.38 1.44 2.44
C ALA A 87 -17.16 2.01 3.20
N PRO A 88 -16.94 3.34 3.28
CA PRO A 88 -15.86 3.91 4.11
C PRO A 88 -15.93 3.57 5.60
N ASN A 89 -17.11 3.21 6.11
CA ASN A 89 -17.32 2.83 7.51
C ASN A 89 -17.07 1.33 7.79
N SER A 90 -16.81 0.53 6.76
CA SER A 90 -16.45 -0.89 6.89
C SER A 90 -15.21 -1.08 7.77
N LEU A 91 -15.22 -2.12 8.61
CA LEU A 91 -14.08 -2.42 9.49
C LEU A 91 -12.83 -2.76 8.69
N ILE A 92 -12.98 -3.48 7.59
CA ILE A 92 -11.86 -3.81 6.68
C ILE A 92 -11.21 -2.55 6.08
N VAL A 93 -11.93 -1.43 6.01
CA VAL A 93 -11.45 -0.13 5.49
C VAL A 93 -10.87 0.76 6.59
N LYS A 94 -11.45 0.72 7.80
CA LYS A 94 -11.11 1.64 8.89
C LYS A 94 -9.98 1.18 9.79
N VAL A 95 -9.84 -0.13 10.03
CA VAL A 95 -8.90 -0.65 11.03
C VAL A 95 -7.43 -0.61 10.58
N PRO A 96 -7.08 -0.92 9.30
CA PRO A 96 -5.70 -0.82 8.84
C PRO A 96 -5.11 0.59 9.06
N GLY A 97 -3.92 0.66 9.67
CA GLY A 97 -3.19 1.91 9.91
C GLY A 97 -3.68 2.79 11.07
N THR A 98 -4.76 2.45 11.79
CA THR A 98 -5.33 3.39 12.80
C THR A 98 -4.88 3.13 14.24
N SER A 99 -4.74 1.87 14.65
CA SER A 99 -4.46 1.52 16.05
C SER A 99 -3.68 0.22 16.16
N ALA A 100 -2.87 0.07 17.21
CA ALA A 100 -2.14 -1.17 17.46
C ALA A 100 -3.12 -2.36 17.60
N PRO A 101 -2.79 -3.54 17.04
CA PRO A 101 -1.53 -3.89 16.36
C PRO A 101 -1.44 -3.46 14.88
N HIS A 102 -2.47 -2.84 14.32
CA HIS A 102 -2.60 -2.53 12.89
C HIS A 102 -1.90 -1.24 12.43
N THR A 103 -1.30 -0.44 13.33
CA THR A 103 -0.71 0.88 13.02
C THR A 103 0.27 0.87 11.83
N ASN A 104 1.03 -0.23 11.68
CA ASN A 104 2.04 -0.35 10.61
C ASN A 104 1.56 -1.15 9.39
N TYR A 105 0.30 -1.57 9.38
CA TYR A 105 -0.30 -2.36 8.30
C TYR A 105 -1.41 -1.53 7.68
N ASN A 106 -1.11 -0.87 6.57
CA ASN A 106 -2.01 0.05 5.89
C ASN A 106 -2.03 -0.24 4.39
N TYR A 107 -3.08 0.21 3.72
CA TYR A 107 -3.17 0.18 2.28
C TYR A 107 -2.23 1.21 1.64
N VAL A 108 -1.68 0.86 0.49
CA VAL A 108 -0.80 1.72 -0.31
C VAL A 108 -1.45 2.10 -1.64
N GLY A 109 -1.04 3.23 -2.21
CA GLY A 109 -1.59 3.73 -3.47
C GLY A 109 -3.11 3.85 -3.46
N ASN A 110 -3.75 3.24 -4.44
CA ASN A 110 -5.20 3.23 -4.64
C ASN A 110 -5.93 2.06 -3.96
N GLN A 111 -5.23 1.16 -3.25
CA GLN A 111 -5.80 -0.09 -2.72
C GLN A 111 -7.01 0.15 -1.82
N LYS A 112 -6.96 1.16 -0.95
CA LYS A 112 -8.10 1.50 -0.08
C LYS A 112 -9.30 1.95 -0.90
N THR A 113 -9.09 2.77 -1.93
CA THR A 113 -10.13 3.22 -2.84
C THR A 113 -10.72 2.05 -3.61
N LEU A 114 -9.89 1.11 -4.06
CA LEU A 114 -10.34 -0.10 -4.75
C LEU A 114 -11.26 -0.95 -3.86
N ILE A 115 -10.88 -1.17 -2.60
CA ILE A 115 -11.71 -1.89 -1.63
C ILE A 115 -13.03 -1.16 -1.36
N ILE A 116 -12.99 0.17 -1.15
CA ILE A 116 -14.20 0.97 -0.94
C ILE A 116 -15.12 0.86 -2.17
N THR A 117 -14.59 1.05 -3.37
CA THR A 117 -15.36 1.02 -4.61
C THR A 117 -15.98 -0.36 -4.83
N TRP A 118 -15.25 -1.44 -4.58
CA TRP A 118 -15.79 -2.80 -4.64
C TRP A 118 -16.95 -3.02 -3.65
N ILE A 119 -16.85 -2.47 -2.43
CA ILE A 119 -17.95 -2.54 -1.46
C ILE A 119 -19.15 -1.71 -1.94
N GLU A 120 -18.93 -0.52 -2.51
CA GLU A 120 -19.98 0.33 -3.10
C GLU A 120 -20.66 -0.33 -4.30
N GLN A 121 -19.94 -1.15 -5.06
CA GLN A 121 -20.46 -1.98 -6.15
C GLN A 121 -21.25 -3.21 -5.65
N GLY A 122 -21.36 -3.42 -4.33
CA GLY A 122 -22.13 -4.51 -3.73
C GLY A 122 -21.30 -5.67 -3.20
N ALA A 123 -19.97 -5.56 -3.20
CA ALA A 123 -19.04 -6.56 -2.67
C ALA A 123 -19.28 -7.96 -3.25
N GLU A 124 -19.29 -8.10 -4.58
CA GLU A 124 -19.47 -9.40 -5.24
C GLU A 124 -18.22 -10.29 -5.11
N ASP A 125 -18.42 -11.62 -5.10
CA ASP A 125 -17.35 -12.63 -5.15
C ASP A 125 -17.24 -13.19 -6.59
N ASN A 126 -16.42 -12.52 -7.42
CA ASN A 126 -16.36 -12.70 -8.88
C ASN A 126 -14.94 -12.87 -9.45
#